data_AF-A0A1G8E6J2-F1
#
_entry.id   AF-A0A1G8E6J2-F1
#
_cell.length_a   1.000
_cell.length_b   1.000
_cell.length_c   1.000
_cell.angle_alpha   90.00
_cell.angle_beta   90.00
_cell.angle_gamma   90.00
#
_symmetry.space_group_name_H-M   'P 1'
#
loop_
_entity.id
_entity.type
_entity.pdbx_description
1 polymer ?
#
loop_
_entity_poly.entity_id
_entity_poly.type
_entity_poly.pdbx_seq_one_letter_code
_entity_poly.pdbx_strand_id
1 'polypeptide(L)'
;MAGRAQRIPRPALPPHVRRAARDAGGWGLSFVTVGVNLVVALSVVAIVVALARWLLVELVAGSGGIEDAVDDWLASIDPTPWIVTVVVAVLVAAGLVALGASTSVRILRRAGVPRPREITWWCCGIGTLVQAGITIVGSGVTTLVGLLTSGLGLGIVVALSLVLSTALSALAGYVAGPRLWAWRVRRDGERAGLLPV
;
A
#
# COMPACT_ATOMS: atom_id res chain seq x y z
N MET A 1 -12.80 39.86 -22.69
CA MET A 1 -12.97 38.56 -23.38
C MET A 1 -11.69 37.76 -23.21
N ALA A 2 -11.67 36.81 -22.28
CA ALA A 2 -10.49 35.97 -22.04
C ALA A 2 -10.35 34.93 -23.16
N GLY A 3 -9.26 34.99 -23.91
CA GLY A 3 -8.94 34.02 -24.94
C GLY A 3 -8.85 32.62 -24.34
N ARG A 4 -9.74 31.70 -24.76
CA ARG A 4 -9.57 30.27 -24.51
C ARG A 4 -8.27 29.86 -25.17
N ALA A 5 -7.23 29.65 -24.36
CA ALA A 5 -6.00 29.04 -24.81
C ALA A 5 -6.36 27.74 -25.54
N GLN A 6 -6.19 27.73 -26.87
CA GLN A 6 -6.30 26.53 -27.68
C GLN A 6 -5.31 25.52 -27.09
N ARG A 7 -5.83 24.49 -26.43
CA ARG A 7 -5.01 23.36 -25.99
C ARG A 7 -4.52 22.67 -27.25
N ILE A 8 -3.30 22.99 -27.66
CA ILE A 8 -2.59 22.25 -28.70
C ILE A 8 -2.73 20.76 -28.36
N PRO A 9 -3.24 19.91 -29.27
CA PRO A 9 -3.36 18.48 -29.02
C PRO A 9 -1.97 17.94 -28.72
N ARG A 10 -1.73 17.58 -27.46
CA ARG A 10 -0.42 17.06 -27.06
C ARG A 10 -0.10 15.83 -27.94
N PRO A 11 1.13 15.69 -28.46
CA PRO A 11 1.51 14.55 -29.28
C PRO A 11 1.28 13.24 -28.51
N ALA A 12 0.63 12.29 -29.18
CA ALA A 12 0.29 11.00 -28.57
C ALA A 12 1.56 10.18 -28.32
N LEU A 13 1.66 9.54 -27.15
CA LEU A 13 2.75 8.59 -26.88
C LEU A 13 2.74 7.48 -27.95
N PRO A 14 3.92 7.07 -28.47
CA PRO A 14 4.03 5.94 -29.37
C PRO A 14 3.33 4.70 -28.79
N PRO A 15 2.67 3.86 -29.61
CA PRO A 15 1.89 2.73 -29.13
C PRO A 15 2.68 1.76 -28.25
N HIS A 16 3.97 1.54 -28.56
CA HIS A 16 4.86 0.67 -27.81
C HIS A 16 5.23 1.25 -26.43
N VAL A 17 5.52 2.55 -26.33
CA VAL A 17 5.79 3.24 -25.06
C VAL A 17 4.55 3.26 -24.17
N ARG A 18 3.38 3.46 -24.75
CA ARG A 18 2.11 3.44 -24.01
C ARG A 18 1.82 2.05 -23.43
N ARG A 19 2.06 0.97 -24.18
CA ARG A 19 1.91 -0.41 -23.66
C ARG A 19 2.91 -0.67 -22.54
N ALA A 20 4.19 -0.37 -22.76
CA ALA A 20 5.22 -0.54 -21.75
C ALA A 20 4.94 0.25 -20.45
N ALA A 21 4.40 1.47 -20.55
CA ALA A 21 3.99 2.24 -19.38
C ALA A 21 2.82 1.61 -18.62
N ARG A 22 1.88 0.95 -19.32
CA ARG A 22 0.77 0.22 -18.69
C ARG A 22 1.23 -1.11 -18.09
N ASP A 23 2.20 -1.78 -18.70
CA ASP A 23 2.71 -3.05 -18.19
C ASP A 23 3.61 -2.80 -16.97
N ALA A 24 4.48 -1.80 -17.03
CA ALA A 24 5.22 -1.31 -15.87
C ALA A 24 4.25 -0.88 -14.75
N GLY A 25 3.17 -0.19 -15.17
CA GLY A 25 1.85 -0.03 -14.55
C GLY A 25 1.36 -1.17 -13.66
N GLY A 26 0.86 -2.20 -14.32
CA GLY A 26 0.21 -3.31 -13.64
C GLY A 26 1.17 -4.01 -12.69
N TRP A 27 2.36 -4.37 -13.17
CA TRP A 27 3.29 -5.18 -12.38
C TRP A 27 3.82 -4.47 -11.14
N GLY A 28 4.33 -3.24 -11.29
CA GLY A 28 4.97 -2.56 -10.17
C GLY A 28 3.96 -2.15 -9.09
N LEU A 29 2.76 -1.71 -9.46
CA LEU A 29 1.75 -1.38 -8.45
C LEU A 29 1.16 -2.62 -7.79
N SER A 30 0.92 -3.72 -8.52
CA SER A 30 0.45 -4.95 -7.88
C SER A 30 1.43 -5.47 -6.83
N PHE A 31 2.73 -5.52 -7.13
CA PHE A 31 3.73 -5.97 -6.15
C PHE A 31 3.90 -5.01 -4.97
N VAL A 32 3.89 -3.70 -5.22
CA VAL A 32 3.96 -2.70 -4.15
C VAL A 32 2.72 -2.77 -3.26
N THR A 33 1.52 -2.86 -3.85
CA THR A 33 0.28 -2.98 -3.09
C THR A 33 0.25 -4.24 -2.24
N VAL A 34 0.68 -5.40 -2.77
CA VAL A 34 0.77 -6.64 -1.97
C VAL A 34 1.76 -6.48 -0.82
N GLY A 35 2.95 -5.95 -1.08
CA GLY A 35 3.96 -5.72 -0.04
C GLY A 35 3.48 -4.76 1.05
N VAL A 36 2.85 -3.65 0.67
CA VAL A 36 2.30 -2.68 1.64
C VAL A 36 1.15 -3.29 2.43
N ASN A 37 0.24 -4.03 1.79
CA ASN A 37 -0.88 -4.68 2.48
C ASN A 37 -0.40 -5.70 3.51
N LEU A 38 0.67 -6.43 3.21
CA LEU A 38 1.29 -7.36 4.16
C LEU A 38 1.78 -6.63 5.41
N VAL A 39 2.48 -5.51 5.24
CA VAL A 39 2.98 -4.68 6.35
C VAL A 39 1.82 -4.10 7.16
N VAL A 40 0.80 -3.56 6.48
CA VAL A 40 -0.39 -3.00 7.15
C VAL A 40 -1.11 -4.08 7.96
N ALA A 41 -1.32 -5.27 7.40
CA ALA A 41 -1.98 -6.37 8.10
C ALA A 41 -1.22 -6.78 9.37
N LEU A 42 0.11 -6.91 9.28
CA LEU A 42 0.94 -7.24 10.45
C LEU A 42 0.91 -6.15 11.51
N SER A 43 0.93 -4.87 11.10
CA SER A 43 0.80 -3.74 12.03
C SER A 43 -0.54 -3.75 12.75
N VAL A 44 -1.64 -4.05 12.05
CA VAL A 44 -2.98 -4.18 12.67
C VAL A 44 -2.99 -5.31 13.69
N VAL A 45 -2.45 -6.49 13.35
CA VAL A 45 -2.37 -7.61 14.29
C VAL A 45 -1.52 -7.24 15.51
N ALA A 46 -0.37 -6.61 15.32
CA ALA A 46 0.49 -6.16 16.40
C ALA A 46 -0.21 -5.18 17.35
N ILE A 47 -0.98 -4.22 16.80
CA ILE A 47 -1.76 -3.27 17.59
C ILE A 47 -2.85 -3.99 18.40
N VAL A 48 -3.58 -4.93 17.77
CA VAL A 48 -4.63 -5.70 18.45
C VAL A 48 -4.05 -6.52 19.61
N VAL A 49 -2.91 -7.18 19.40
CA VAL A 49 -2.22 -7.94 20.45
C VAL A 49 -1.75 -7.02 21.58
N ALA A 50 -1.19 -5.86 21.26
CA ALA A 50 -0.76 -4.89 22.25
C ALA A 50 -1.94 -4.36 23.08
N LEU A 51 -3.07 -4.04 22.44
CA LEU A 51 -4.28 -3.60 23.12
C LEU A 51 -4.90 -4.70 23.99
N ALA A 52 -4.95 -5.94 23.49
CA ALA A 52 -5.45 -7.07 24.26
C ALA A 52 -4.60 -7.33 25.50
N ARG A 53 -3.26 -7.26 25.37
CA ARG A 53 -2.34 -7.36 26.50
C ARG A 53 -2.57 -6.24 27.50
N TRP A 54 -2.63 -4.99 27.03
CA TRP A 54 -2.90 -3.84 27.90
C TRP A 54 -4.22 -3.99 28.65
N LEU A 55 -5.30 -4.37 27.96
CA LEU A 55 -6.62 -4.55 28.56
C LEU A 55 -6.62 -5.67 29.61
N LEU A 56 -5.93 -6.79 29.33
CA LEU A 56 -5.78 -7.88 30.29
C LEU A 56 -5.07 -7.44 31.57
N VAL A 57 -3.99 -6.67 31.46
CA VAL A 57 -3.27 -6.13 32.62
C VAL A 57 -4.15 -5.16 33.41
N GLU A 58 -4.82 -4.24 32.72
CA GLU A 58 -5.70 -3.25 33.37
C GLU A 58 -6.90 -3.90 34.07
N LEU A 59 -7.49 -4.95 33.48
CA LEU A 59 -8.63 -5.68 34.07
C LEU A 59 -8.26 -6.40 35.37
N VAL A 60 -7.00 -6.79 35.51
CA VAL A 60 -6.50 -7.63 36.61
C VAL A 60 -5.71 -6.79 37.62
N ALA A 61 -5.43 -5.51 37.31
CA ALA A 61 -4.72 -4.60 38.19
C ALA A 61 -5.39 -4.49 39.57
N GLY A 62 -4.60 -4.73 40.63
CA GLY A 62 -5.06 -4.63 42.02
C GLY A 62 -5.89 -5.82 42.51
N SER A 63 -6.02 -6.88 41.71
CA SER A 63 -6.81 -8.06 42.08
C SER A 63 -6.10 -9.04 43.03
N GLY A 64 -4.82 -8.84 43.36
CA GLY A 64 -4.05 -9.62 44.34
C GLY A 64 -3.87 -11.10 43.96
N GLY A 65 -2.67 -11.51 43.58
CA GLY A 65 -2.33 -12.90 43.20
C GLY A 65 -2.78 -13.33 41.81
N ILE A 66 -3.88 -12.78 41.26
CA ILE A 66 -4.26 -13.00 39.84
C ILE A 66 -3.35 -12.18 38.92
N GLU A 67 -2.96 -10.98 39.35
CA GLU A 67 -2.00 -10.11 38.63
C GLU A 67 -0.65 -10.83 38.43
N ASP A 68 -0.08 -11.38 39.50
CA ASP A 68 1.17 -12.16 39.44
C ASP A 68 1.04 -13.38 38.52
N ALA A 69 -0.10 -14.08 38.56
CA ALA A 69 -0.35 -15.24 37.70
C ALA A 69 -0.48 -14.87 36.20
N VAL A 70 -1.07 -13.71 35.89
CA VAL A 70 -1.17 -13.19 34.51
C VAL A 70 0.19 -12.72 34.01
N ASP A 71 1.00 -12.09 34.86
CA ASP A 71 2.34 -11.65 34.51
C ASP A 71 3.28 -12.84 34.28
N ASP A 72 3.24 -13.86 35.13
CA ASP A 72 3.99 -15.11 34.95
C ASP A 72 3.57 -15.83 33.66
N TRP A 73 2.26 -15.86 33.37
CA TRP A 73 1.76 -16.41 32.12
C TRP A 73 2.23 -15.61 30.90
N LEU A 74 2.16 -14.28 30.92
CA LEU A 74 2.65 -13.43 29.83
C LEU A 74 4.16 -13.58 29.63
N ALA A 75 4.93 -13.73 30.71
CA ALA A 75 6.37 -13.97 30.68
C ALA A 75 6.71 -15.35 30.10
N SER A 76 5.82 -16.33 30.23
CA SER A 76 6.00 -17.67 29.64
C SER A 76 5.82 -17.70 28.11
N ILE A 77 5.20 -16.67 27.53
CA ILE A 77 5.00 -16.58 26.08
C ILE A 77 6.31 -16.18 25.41
N ASP A 78 6.94 -17.11 24.70
CA ASP A 78 8.12 -16.82 23.88
C ASP A 78 7.75 -15.92 22.70
N PRO A 79 8.28 -14.68 22.61
CA PRO A 79 7.99 -13.77 21.50
C PRO A 79 8.76 -14.12 20.22
N THR A 80 9.74 -15.03 20.28
CA THR A 80 10.67 -15.33 19.19
C THR A 80 9.96 -15.75 17.89
N PRO A 81 8.98 -16.67 17.89
CA PRO A 81 8.29 -17.09 16.67
C PRO A 81 7.53 -15.93 15.99
N TRP A 82 6.96 -15.03 16.80
CA TRP A 82 6.27 -13.84 16.28
C TRP A 82 7.25 -12.86 15.65
N ILE A 83 8.37 -12.56 16.33
CA ILE A 83 9.42 -11.69 15.81
C ILE A 83 9.95 -12.23 14.47
N VAL A 84 10.25 -13.54 14.40
CA VAL A 84 10.70 -14.19 13.16
C VAL A 84 9.67 -14.05 12.06
N THR A 85 8.39 -14.27 12.35
CA THR A 85 7.30 -14.15 11.37
C THR A 85 7.20 -12.72 10.82
N VAL A 86 7.24 -11.70 11.68
CA VAL A 86 7.21 -10.29 11.27
C VAL A 86 8.43 -9.94 10.43
N VAL A 87 9.63 -10.36 10.84
CA VAL A 87 10.87 -10.11 10.09
C VAL A 87 10.81 -10.75 8.70
N VAL A 88 10.44 -12.03 8.61
CA VAL A 88 10.29 -12.74 7.33
C VAL A 88 9.28 -12.02 6.44
N ALA A 89 8.15 -11.62 6.99
CA ALA A 89 7.12 -10.94 6.22
C ALA A 89 7.57 -9.55 5.74
N VAL A 90 8.27 -8.77 6.57
CA VAL A 90 8.88 -7.49 6.16
C VAL A 90 9.90 -7.71 5.02
N LEU A 91 10.72 -8.76 5.11
CA LEU A 91 11.66 -9.11 4.05
C LEU A 91 10.95 -9.50 2.75
N VAL A 92 9.87 -10.28 2.83
CA VAL A 92 9.03 -10.62 1.67
C VAL A 92 8.41 -9.37 1.07
N ALA A 93 7.84 -8.48 1.89
CA ALA A 93 7.27 -7.21 1.42
C ALA A 93 8.32 -6.33 0.72
N ALA A 94 9.50 -6.18 1.31
CA ALA A 94 10.62 -5.46 0.72
C ALA A 94 11.08 -6.10 -0.60
N GLY A 95 11.15 -7.43 -0.65
CA GLY A 95 11.47 -8.20 -1.84
C GLY A 95 10.46 -7.99 -2.97
N LEU A 96 9.16 -8.01 -2.66
CA LEU A 96 8.10 -7.73 -3.63
C LEU A 96 8.18 -6.30 -4.17
N VAL A 97 8.38 -5.31 -3.31
CA VAL A 97 8.57 -3.91 -3.73
C VAL A 97 9.79 -3.78 -4.63
N ALA A 98 10.92 -4.39 -4.27
CA ALA A 98 12.14 -4.37 -5.06
C ALA A 98 11.97 -5.07 -6.41
N LEU A 99 11.28 -6.22 -6.44
CA LEU A 99 10.95 -6.95 -7.66
C LEU A 99 10.03 -6.11 -8.56
N GLY A 100 8.96 -5.54 -8.03
CA GLY A 100 8.05 -4.66 -8.76
C GLY A 100 8.78 -3.47 -9.36
N ALA A 101 9.56 -2.74 -8.56
CA ALA A 101 10.34 -1.60 -9.02
C ALA A 101 11.37 -2.00 -10.09
N SER A 102 12.11 -3.09 -9.89
CA SER A 102 13.10 -3.56 -10.86
C SER A 102 12.46 -3.97 -12.20
N THR A 103 11.29 -4.60 -12.16
CA THR A 103 10.55 -5.05 -13.33
C THR A 103 10.00 -3.85 -14.10
N SER A 104 9.39 -2.88 -13.42
CA SER A 104 8.93 -1.63 -14.03
C SER A 104 10.07 -0.84 -14.68
N VAL A 105 11.23 -0.74 -14.02
CA VAL A 105 12.43 -0.10 -14.60
C VAL A 105 12.91 -0.83 -15.84
N ARG A 106 12.95 -2.17 -15.85
CA ARG A 106 13.37 -2.96 -17.01
C ARG A 106 12.41 -2.78 -18.20
N ILE A 107 11.10 -2.80 -17.95
CA ILE A 107 10.08 -2.58 -18.99
C ILE A 107 10.24 -1.19 -19.62
N LEU A 108 10.36 -0.15 -18.79
CA LEU A 108 10.53 1.23 -19.27
C LEU A 108 11.85 1.44 -20.02
N ARG A 109 12.95 0.83 -19.56
CA ARG A 109 14.26 0.85 -20.26
C ARG A 109 14.16 0.24 -21.65
N ARG A 110 13.53 -0.94 -21.77
CA ARG A 110 13.35 -1.63 -23.07
C ARG A 110 12.51 -0.82 -24.05
N ALA A 111 11.60 0.01 -23.55
CA ALA A 111 10.78 0.90 -24.35
C ALA A 111 11.46 2.24 -24.68
N GLY A 112 12.73 2.44 -24.32
CA GLY A 112 13.48 3.67 -24.63
C GLY A 112 13.06 4.89 -23.80
N VAL A 113 12.37 4.69 -22.66
CA VAL A 113 11.91 5.80 -21.82
C VAL A 113 13.09 6.46 -21.09
N PRO A 114 13.25 7.79 -21.15
CA PRO A 114 14.29 8.48 -20.39
C PRO A 114 14.01 8.41 -18.88
N ARG A 115 15.07 8.27 -18.08
CA ARG A 115 15.03 8.26 -16.61
C ARG A 115 14.02 7.27 -15.98
N PRO A 116 14.07 5.98 -16.36
CA PRO A 116 13.08 4.99 -15.91
C PRO A 116 13.12 4.73 -14.40
N ARG A 117 14.26 4.95 -13.74
CA ARG A 117 14.40 4.83 -12.28
C ARG A 117 13.65 5.94 -11.53
N GLU A 118 13.84 7.20 -11.93
CA GLU A 118 13.16 8.35 -11.29
C GLU A 118 11.64 8.22 -11.42
N ILE A 119 11.16 7.85 -12.61
CA ILE A 119 9.73 7.63 -12.87
C ILE A 119 9.18 6.54 -11.96
N THR A 120 9.89 5.40 -11.86
CA THR A 120 9.43 4.28 -11.03
C THR A 120 9.39 4.66 -9.55
N TRP A 121 10.45 5.28 -9.02
CA TRP A 121 10.47 5.70 -7.60
C TRP A 121 9.38 6.72 -7.27
N TRP A 122 9.15 7.69 -8.15
CA TRP A 122 8.11 8.69 -7.95
C TRP A 122 6.70 8.05 -7.99
N CYS A 123 6.44 7.18 -8.95
CA CYS A 123 5.18 6.44 -9.05
C CYS A 123 4.97 5.50 -7.85
N CYS A 124 6.01 4.80 -7.40
CA CYS A 124 5.96 3.99 -6.18
C CYS A 124 5.64 4.86 -4.95
N GLY A 125 6.33 6.00 -4.78
CA GLY A 125 6.10 6.91 -3.66
C GLY A 125 4.67 7.46 -3.62
N ILE A 126 4.11 7.85 -4.77
CA ILE A 126 2.70 8.26 -4.85
C ILE A 126 1.77 7.09 -4.58
N GLY A 127 2.07 5.90 -5.11
CA GLY A 127 1.31 4.69 -4.81
C GLY A 127 1.23 4.44 -3.30
N THR A 128 2.34 4.57 -2.59
CA THR A 128 2.40 4.44 -1.13
C THR A 128 1.58 5.53 -0.41
N LEU A 129 1.65 6.79 -0.85
CA LEU A 129 0.86 7.88 -0.26
C LEU A 129 -0.65 7.69 -0.46
N VAL A 130 -1.06 7.29 -1.66
CA VAL A 130 -2.47 7.00 -1.96
C VAL A 130 -2.94 5.82 -1.13
N GLN A 131 -2.14 4.76 -1.05
CA GLN A 131 -2.44 3.60 -0.21
C GLN A 131 -2.63 4.01 1.25
N ALA A 132 -1.70 4.81 1.80
CA ALA A 132 -1.78 5.31 3.17
C ALA A 132 -3.06 6.13 3.39
N GLY A 133 -3.42 7.00 2.45
CA GLY A 133 -4.68 7.76 2.49
C GLY A 133 -5.91 6.86 2.51
N ILE A 134 -5.95 5.84 1.66
CA ILE A 134 -7.04 4.86 1.62
C ILE A 134 -7.10 4.06 2.93
N THR A 135 -5.95 3.66 3.47
CA THR A 135 -5.88 2.94 4.75
C THR A 135 -6.45 3.81 5.87
N ILE A 136 -6.04 5.09 5.98
CA ILE A 136 -6.55 6.01 7.00
C ILE A 136 -8.06 6.18 6.90
N VAL A 137 -8.58 6.43 5.69
CA VAL A 137 -10.01 6.58 5.46
C VAL A 137 -10.77 5.28 5.77
N GLY A 138 -10.25 4.14 5.33
CA GLY A 138 -10.83 2.82 5.59
C GLY A 138 -10.87 2.48 7.08
N SER A 139 -9.81 2.81 7.82
CA SER A 139 -9.77 2.67 9.29
C SER A 139 -10.84 3.53 9.95
N GLY A 140 -10.99 4.80 9.55
CA GLY A 140 -12.02 5.69 10.09
C GLY A 140 -13.45 5.18 9.86
N VAL A 141 -13.74 4.68 8.66
CA VAL A 141 -15.05 4.08 8.33
C VAL A 141 -15.30 2.81 9.14
N THR A 142 -14.28 1.95 9.27
CA THR A 142 -14.39 0.69 10.03
C THR A 142 -14.65 0.95 11.51
N THR A 143 -13.97 1.94 12.10
CA THR A 143 -14.20 2.37 13.49
C THR A 143 -15.62 2.91 13.68
N LEU A 144 -16.12 3.72 12.74
CA LEU A 144 -17.48 4.25 12.79
C LEU A 144 -18.54 3.13 12.72
N VAL A 145 -18.36 2.17 11.81
CA VAL A 145 -19.27 1.01 11.69
C VAL A 145 -19.20 0.12 12.92
N GLY A 146 -18.00 -0.10 13.48
CA GLY A 146 -17.82 -0.86 14.72
C GLY A 146 -18.54 -0.22 15.92
N LEU A 147 -18.51 1.11 16.02
CA LEU A 147 -19.26 1.87 17.04
C LEU A 147 -20.78 1.75 16.85
N LEU A 148 -21.27 1.74 15.61
CA LEU A 148 -22.69 1.62 15.30
C LEU A 148 -23.27 0.21 15.49
N THR A 149 -22.43 -0.83 15.47
CA THR A 149 -22.86 -2.25 15.49
C THR A 149 -22.69 -2.94 16.86
N SER A 150 -22.48 -2.16 17.92
CA SER A 150 -22.49 -2.63 19.33
C SER A 150 -21.68 -3.91 19.61
N GLY A 151 -20.53 -4.07 18.94
CA GLY A 151 -19.52 -5.08 19.29
C GLY A 151 -19.70 -6.48 18.70
N LEU A 152 -20.92 -6.96 18.46
CA LEU A 152 -21.16 -8.34 18.00
C LEU A 152 -20.82 -8.60 16.52
N GLY A 153 -20.69 -7.54 15.71
CA GLY A 153 -20.27 -7.63 14.31
C GLY A 153 -18.82 -7.23 14.04
N LEU A 154 -18.06 -6.80 15.07
CA LEU A 154 -16.78 -6.10 14.88
C LEU A 154 -15.75 -6.93 14.12
N GLY A 155 -15.62 -8.23 14.42
CA GLY A 155 -14.67 -9.11 13.72
C GLY A 155 -15.01 -9.31 12.24
N ILE A 156 -16.27 -9.50 11.91
CA ILE A 156 -16.74 -9.69 10.52
C ILE A 156 -16.65 -8.38 9.74
N VAL A 157 -17.03 -7.25 10.37
CA VAL A 157 -16.92 -5.91 9.78
C VAL A 157 -15.46 -5.55 9.55
N VAL A 158 -14.57 -5.79 10.51
CA VAL A 158 -13.13 -5.54 10.36
C VAL A 158 -12.56 -6.42 9.25
N ALA A 159 -12.88 -7.72 9.22
CA ALA A 159 -12.41 -8.62 8.18
C ALA A 159 -12.91 -8.22 6.79
N LEU A 160 -14.20 -7.91 6.64
CA LEU A 160 -14.79 -7.43 5.38
C LEU A 160 -14.19 -6.09 4.97
N SER A 161 -14.04 -5.14 5.89
CA SER A 161 -13.39 -3.85 5.63
C SER A 161 -11.94 -4.02 5.21
N LEU A 162 -11.20 -4.95 5.80
CA LEU A 162 -9.83 -5.25 5.40
C LEU A 162 -9.79 -5.83 4.00
N VAL A 163 -10.63 -6.83 3.70
CA VAL A 163 -10.72 -7.43 2.36
C VAL A 163 -11.15 -6.40 1.32
N LEU A 164 -12.19 -5.60 1.59
CA LEU A 164 -12.68 -4.58 0.67
C LEU A 164 -11.64 -3.47 0.47
N SER A 165 -10.98 -3.01 1.53
CA SER A 165 -9.97 -1.95 1.45
C SER A 165 -8.72 -2.43 0.71
N THR A 166 -8.33 -3.70 0.91
CA THR A 166 -7.25 -4.37 0.18
C THR A 166 -7.59 -4.51 -1.30
N ALA A 167 -8.81 -5.00 -1.60
CA ALA A 167 -9.29 -5.18 -2.96
C ALA A 167 -9.46 -3.83 -3.69
N LEU A 168 -10.06 -2.83 -3.05
CA LEU A 168 -10.23 -1.48 -3.60
C LEU A 168 -8.90 -0.78 -3.79
N SER A 169 -7.94 -0.96 -2.89
CA SER A 169 -6.58 -0.44 -3.07
C SER A 169 -5.85 -1.11 -4.23
N ALA A 170 -5.99 -2.43 -4.37
CA ALA A 170 -5.44 -3.16 -5.51
C ALA A 170 -6.11 -2.73 -6.82
N LEU A 171 -7.42 -2.52 -6.83
CA LEU A 171 -8.19 -2.09 -7.99
C LEU A 171 -7.87 -0.63 -8.36
N ALA A 172 -7.75 0.25 -7.38
CA ALA A 172 -7.36 1.64 -7.55
C ALA A 172 -5.91 1.73 -8.08
N GLY A 173 -4.98 0.95 -7.54
CA GLY A 173 -3.63 0.81 -8.06
C GLY A 173 -3.62 0.29 -9.50
N TYR A 174 -4.43 -0.71 -9.81
CA TYR A 174 -4.53 -1.29 -11.15
C TYR A 174 -5.14 -0.33 -12.18
N VAL A 175 -6.13 0.48 -11.81
CA VAL A 175 -6.81 1.41 -12.74
C VAL A 175 -6.08 2.76 -12.85
N ALA A 176 -5.61 3.30 -11.73
CA ALA A 176 -4.96 4.62 -11.68
C ALA A 176 -3.48 4.52 -12.07
N GLY A 177 -2.82 3.43 -11.72
CA GLY A 177 -1.41 3.17 -11.98
C GLY A 177 -0.97 3.33 -13.43
N PRO A 178 -1.60 2.63 -14.37
CA PRO A 178 -1.27 2.72 -15.79
C PRO A 178 -1.47 4.15 -16.34
N ARG A 179 -2.43 4.90 -15.80
CA ARG A 179 -2.68 6.30 -16.19
C ARG A 179 -1.61 7.23 -15.62
N LEU A 180 -1.20 7.01 -14.37
CA LEU A 180 -0.20 7.81 -13.67
C LEU A 180 1.19 7.63 -14.29
N TRP A 181 1.54 6.39 -14.61
CA TRP A 181 2.77 6.07 -15.35
C TRP A 181 2.76 6.64 -16.76
N ALA A 182 1.67 6.47 -17.53
CA ALA A 182 1.58 7.05 -18.87
C ALA A 182 1.68 8.59 -18.85
N TRP A 183 1.04 9.25 -17.87
CA TRP A 183 1.14 10.69 -17.70
C TRP A 183 2.58 11.15 -17.38
N ARG A 184 3.27 10.43 -16.49
CA ARG A 184 4.63 10.81 -16.09
C ARG A 184 5.65 10.58 -17.21
N VAL A 185 5.56 9.43 -17.88
CA VAL A 185 6.39 9.11 -19.06
C VAL A 185 6.20 10.15 -20.15
N ARG A 186 4.96 10.63 -20.37
CA ARG A 186 4.69 11.71 -21.33
C ARG A 186 5.36 13.02 -20.92
N ARG A 187 5.23 13.42 -19.65
CA ARG A 187 5.80 14.67 -19.14
C ARG A 187 7.33 14.68 -19.22
N ASP A 188 7.98 13.55 -18.95
CA ASP A 188 9.44 13.43 -19.05
C ASP A 188 9.90 13.27 -20.51
N GLY A 189 9.09 12.67 -21.38
CA GLY A 189 9.32 12.65 -22.84
C GLY A 189 9.22 14.04 -23.49
N GLU A 190 8.25 14.87 -23.07
CA GLU A 190 8.11 16.28 -23.48
C GLU A 190 9.33 17.11 -23.05
N ARG A 191 9.85 16.89 -21.83
CA ARG A 191 11.04 17.58 -21.32
C ARG A 191 12.34 17.16 -21.99
N ALA A 192 12.40 15.92 -22.48
CA ALA A 192 13.57 15.38 -23.16
C ALA A 192 13.62 15.71 -24.67
N GLY A 193 12.59 16.37 -25.22
CA GLY A 193 12.51 16.68 -26.66
C GLY A 193 12.35 15.44 -27.56
N LEU A 194 11.95 14.29 -26.99
CA LEU A 194 11.86 13.01 -27.69
C LEU A 194 10.50 12.77 -28.36
N LEU A 195 9.53 13.67 -28.16
CA LEU A 195 8.25 13.66 -28.87
C LEU A 195 8.26 14.85 -29.85
N PRO A 196 8.09 14.64 -31.17
CA PRO A 196 7.94 15.75 -32.10
C PRO A 196 6.75 16.61 -31.64
N VAL A 197 7.00 17.92 -31.55
CA VAL A 197 5.98 18.94 -31.25
C VAL A 197 4.95 18.98 -32.37
#